data_AF-X0ZVV7-F1
#
_entry.id   AF-X0ZVV7-F1
#
_cell.length_a   1.000
_cell.length_b   1.000
_cell.length_c   1.000
_cell.angle_alpha   90.00
_cell.angle_beta   90.00
_cell.angle_gamma   90.00
#
_symmetry.space_group_name_H-M   'P 1'
#
loop_
_entity.id
_entity.type
_entity.pdbx_description
1 polymer ?
#
loop_
_entity_poly.entity_id
_entity_poly.type
_entity_poly.pdbx_seq_one_letter_code
_entity_poly.pdbx_strand_id
1 'polypeptide(L)'
;MLESLINPKRVEKGEWKMFFIGLLYASLSLLLVHWFFSGDVVLSKFSGMIVVTFCVMFSLPFMYFIIKTEEKQDEEVEGFRGVWRVHKDAIYALMWLFLGFIVAFSIWGIVLQNPTLFNAQLETYCSINSPGNIEDCVSQNIFGNTILPTGAATKGIRFLSILENNIYVMIFT
;
A
#
# COMPACT_ATOMS: atom_id res chain seq x y z
N MET A 1 19.15 -8.92 4.06
CA MET A 1 19.05 -10.37 4.41
C MET A 1 17.75 -11.02 3.94
N LEU A 2 16.59 -10.34 3.94
CA LEU A 2 15.38 -10.84 3.25
C LEU A 2 15.54 -10.96 1.71
N GLU A 3 16.47 -10.21 1.10
CA GLU A 3 16.85 -10.35 -0.32
C GLU A 3 17.31 -11.77 -0.70
N SER A 4 17.77 -12.59 0.25
CA SER A 4 18.15 -13.98 -0.03
C SER A 4 16.96 -14.92 -0.21
N LEU A 5 15.75 -14.53 0.23
CA LEU A 5 14.58 -15.40 0.16
C LEU A 5 13.90 -15.35 -1.22
N ILE A 6 14.13 -14.29 -1.99
CA ILE A 6 13.44 -14.02 -3.26
C ILE A 6 14.50 -13.77 -4.32
N ASN A 7 14.72 -14.74 -5.19
CA ASN A 7 15.60 -14.57 -6.34
C ASN A 7 14.91 -13.68 -7.39
N PRO A 8 15.35 -12.42 -7.60
CA PRO A 8 14.62 -11.44 -8.41
C PRO A 8 14.47 -11.90 -9.88
N LYS A 9 15.45 -12.65 -10.42
CA LYS A 9 15.40 -13.20 -11.79
C LYS A 9 14.30 -14.23 -12.03
N ARG A 10 13.65 -14.76 -10.99
CA ARG A 10 12.61 -15.80 -11.09
C ARG A 10 11.19 -15.27 -10.81
N VAL A 11 11.07 -13.98 -10.51
CA VAL A 11 9.80 -13.31 -10.16
C VAL A 11 9.16 -12.65 -11.39
N GLU A 12 9.93 -12.29 -12.42
CA GLU A 12 9.43 -11.72 -13.68
C GLU A 12 8.33 -12.55 -14.36
N LYS A 13 8.32 -13.88 -14.22
CA LYS A 13 7.31 -14.73 -14.88
C LYS A 13 6.14 -15.13 -13.97
N GLY A 14 6.05 -14.56 -12.77
CA GLY A 14 5.02 -14.92 -11.80
C GLY A 14 4.49 -13.70 -11.08
N GLU A 15 3.78 -12.82 -11.79
CA GLU A 15 3.12 -11.63 -11.26
C GLU A 15 2.29 -11.94 -9.99
N TRP A 16 1.59 -13.08 -9.96
CA TRP A 16 0.81 -13.52 -8.81
C TRP A 16 1.65 -13.85 -7.56
N LYS A 17 2.94 -14.17 -7.70
CA LYS A 17 3.82 -14.40 -6.53
C LYS A 17 3.98 -13.12 -5.70
N MET A 18 3.79 -11.95 -6.31
CA MET A 18 3.83 -10.66 -5.63
C MET A 18 2.71 -10.51 -4.61
N PHE A 19 1.58 -11.18 -4.82
CA PHE A 19 0.50 -11.23 -3.84
C PHE A 19 0.97 -11.81 -2.50
N PHE A 20 1.64 -12.97 -2.54
CA PHE A 20 2.15 -13.62 -1.32
C PHE A 20 3.28 -12.83 -0.67
N ILE A 21 4.13 -12.20 -1.48
CA ILE A 21 5.20 -11.32 -0.98
C ILE A 21 4.57 -10.12 -0.26
N GLY A 22 3.54 -9.50 -0.85
CA GLY A 22 2.78 -8.42 -0.22
C GLY A 22 2.18 -8.85 1.10
N LEU A 23 1.48 -9.99 1.10
CA LEU A 23 0.86 -10.55 2.30
C LEU A 23 1.89 -10.74 3.42
N LEU A 24 3.05 -11.33 3.10
CA LEU A 24 4.13 -11.57 4.05
C LEU A 24 4.72 -10.25 4.58
N TYR A 25 5.07 -9.31 3.72
CA TYR A 25 5.68 -8.05 4.12
C TYR A 25 4.74 -7.20 4.98
N ALA A 26 3.46 -7.08 4.60
CA ALA A 26 2.47 -6.37 5.41
C ALA A 26 2.26 -7.04 6.77
N SER A 27 2.20 -8.38 6.80
CA SER A 27 2.08 -9.13 8.05
C SER A 27 3.29 -8.91 8.97
N LEU A 28 4.51 -8.99 8.43
CA LEU A 28 5.73 -8.73 9.19
C LEU A 28 5.75 -7.30 9.71
N SER A 29 5.44 -6.29 8.89
CA SER A 29 5.41 -4.89 9.31
C SER A 29 4.45 -4.67 10.48
N LEU A 30 3.22 -5.19 10.40
CA LEU A 30 2.23 -5.06 11.48
C LEU A 30 2.66 -5.77 12.75
N LEU A 31 3.12 -7.02 12.65
CA LEU A 31 3.53 -7.81 13.81
C LEU A 31 4.77 -7.22 14.50
N LEU A 32 5.75 -6.74 13.73
CA LEU A 32 6.92 -6.08 14.28
C LEU A 32 6.53 -4.82 15.04
N VAL A 33 5.68 -3.97 14.45
CA VAL A 33 5.27 -2.73 15.13
C VAL A 33 4.45 -3.03 16.38
N HIS A 34 3.50 -3.96 16.28
CA HIS A 34 2.67 -4.36 17.40
C HIS A 34 3.49 -4.95 18.55
N TRP A 35 4.47 -5.81 18.27
CA TRP A 35 5.28 -6.44 19.32
C TRP A 35 6.27 -5.45 19.94
N PHE A 36 7.05 -4.74 19.12
CA PHE A 36 8.18 -3.96 19.62
C PHE A 36 7.81 -2.57 20.13
N PHE A 37 6.73 -1.96 19.62
CA PHE A 37 6.41 -0.55 19.90
C PHE A 37 5.12 -0.34 20.69
N SER A 38 4.38 -1.40 21.02
CA SER A 38 3.17 -1.30 21.87
C SER A 38 3.48 -0.91 23.32
N GLY A 39 4.67 -1.24 23.82
CA GLY A 39 5.06 -0.92 25.20
C GLY A 39 5.56 0.52 25.42
N ASP A 40 5.87 1.26 24.35
CA ASP A 40 6.43 2.61 24.44
C ASP A 40 5.34 3.69 24.29
N VAL A 41 5.27 4.63 25.24
CA VAL A 41 4.25 5.69 25.30
C VAL A 41 4.34 6.71 24.15
N VAL A 42 5.52 6.88 23.57
CA VAL A 42 5.77 7.84 22.48
C VAL A 42 5.64 7.12 21.14
N LEU A 43 6.33 6.00 20.96
CA LEU A 43 6.37 5.32 19.67
C LEU A 43 5.04 4.65 19.30
N SER A 44 4.26 4.21 20.29
CA SER A 44 2.93 3.65 20.05
C SER A 44 1.98 4.61 19.32
N LYS A 45 2.14 5.93 19.49
CA LYS A 45 1.33 6.95 18.81
C LYS A 45 1.63 7.07 17.31
N PHE A 46 2.85 6.72 16.90
CA PHE A 46 3.28 6.77 15.51
C PHE A 46 3.24 5.40 14.82
N SER A 47 2.63 4.39 15.45
CA SER A 47 2.59 3.01 14.97
C SER A 47 2.10 2.91 13.52
N GLY A 48 1.03 3.62 13.13
CA GLY A 48 0.53 3.60 11.76
C GLY A 48 1.57 4.07 10.73
N MET A 49 2.30 5.15 11.02
CA MET A 49 3.38 5.63 10.14
C MET A 49 4.53 4.63 10.07
N ILE A 50 4.92 4.03 11.20
CA ILE A 50 6.01 3.03 11.25
C ILE A 50 5.65 1.78 10.43
N VAL A 51 4.39 1.33 10.48
CA VAL A 51 3.89 0.23 9.65
C VAL A 51 4.07 0.54 8.16
N VAL A 52 3.69 1.75 7.72
CA VAL A 52 3.89 2.19 6.33
C VAL A 52 5.37 2.22 5.98
N THR A 53 6.22 2.78 6.85
CA THR A 53 7.67 2.83 6.63
C THR A 53 8.28 1.45 6.44
N PHE A 54 7.92 0.46 7.26
CA PHE A 54 8.41 -0.91 7.09
C PHE A 54 7.89 -1.57 5.80
N CYS A 55 6.63 -1.37 5.44
CA CYS A 55 6.10 -1.86 4.16
C CYS A 55 6.86 -1.28 2.96
N VAL A 56 7.20 0.01 2.99
CA VAL A 56 8.03 0.64 1.96
C VAL A 56 9.44 0.04 1.99
N MET A 57 10.08 -0.02 3.16
CA MET A 57 11.44 -0.53 3.31
C MET A 57 11.59 -1.98 2.81
N PHE A 58 10.61 -2.85 3.09
CA PHE A 58 10.61 -4.23 2.60
C PHE A 58 10.33 -4.35 1.10
N SER A 59 9.59 -3.41 0.51
CA SER A 59 9.33 -3.39 -0.93
C SER A 59 10.44 -2.73 -1.76
N LEU A 60 11.32 -1.92 -1.15
CA LEU A 60 12.41 -1.22 -1.85
C LEU A 60 13.31 -2.13 -2.71
N PRO A 61 13.84 -3.27 -2.22
CA PRO A 61 14.70 -4.12 -3.05
C PRO A 61 13.97 -4.62 -4.29
N PHE A 62 12.69 -4.98 -4.12
CA PHE A 62 11.87 -5.45 -5.22
C PHE A 62 11.63 -4.36 -6.26
N MET A 63 11.27 -3.15 -5.83
CA MET A 63 11.07 -2.02 -6.74
C MET A 63 12.37 -1.66 -7.47
N TYR A 64 13.52 -1.69 -6.78
CA TYR A 64 14.82 -1.47 -7.41
C TYR A 64 15.09 -2.47 -8.54
N PHE A 65 14.87 -3.77 -8.30
CA PHE A 65 15.11 -4.79 -9.32
C PHE A 65 14.12 -4.71 -10.49
N ILE A 66 12.86 -4.38 -10.25
CA ILE A 66 11.89 -4.12 -11.33
C ILE A 66 12.39 -2.97 -12.19
N ILE A 67 12.66 -1.80 -11.60
CA ILE A 67 13.04 -0.60 -12.34
C ILE A 67 14.31 -0.84 -13.15
N LYS A 68 15.31 -1.49 -12.56
CA LYS A 68 16.57 -1.84 -13.24
C LYS A 68 16.37 -2.80 -14.41
N THR A 69 15.34 -3.64 -14.37
CA THR A 69 15.05 -4.59 -15.43
C THR A 69 14.25 -3.94 -16.55
N GLU A 70 13.28 -3.10 -16.18
CA GLU A 70 12.52 -2.24 -17.10
C GLU A 70 13.45 -1.30 -17.88
N GLU A 71 14.41 -0.64 -17.22
CA GLU A 71 15.38 0.27 -17.87
C GLU A 71 16.17 -0.41 -19.00
N LYS A 72 16.54 -1.68 -18.81
CA LYS A 72 17.24 -2.46 -19.85
C LYS A 72 16.35 -2.86 -21.02
N GLN A 73 15.05 -3.07 -20.76
CA GLN A 73 14.10 -3.44 -21.79
C GLN A 73 13.64 -2.21 -22.59
N ASP A 74 13.62 -1.04 -21.96
CA ASP A 74 13.25 0.23 -22.58
C ASP A 74 14.30 0.72 -23.59
N GLU A 75 15.59 0.41 -23.39
CA GLU A 75 16.67 0.72 -24.35
C GLU A 75 16.45 0.11 -25.75
N GLU A 76 15.67 -0.97 -25.87
CA GLU A 76 15.45 -1.71 -27.13
C GLU A 76 14.13 -1.34 -27.83
N VAL A 77 13.28 -0.52 -27.23
CA VAL A 77 11.88 -0.35 -27.66
C VAL A 77 11.51 1.11 -27.89
N GLU A 78 11.14 1.44 -29.14
CA GLU A 78 10.66 2.79 -29.49
C GLU A 78 9.13 2.83 -29.71
N GLY A 79 8.51 3.94 -29.30
CA GLY A 79 7.11 4.27 -29.58
C GLY A 79 6.10 3.87 -28.48
N PHE A 80 5.00 4.62 -28.39
CA PHE A 80 4.02 4.55 -27.28
C PHE A 80 3.45 3.15 -27.00
N ARG A 81 3.14 2.37 -28.05
CA ARG A 81 2.64 0.98 -27.90
C ARG A 81 3.72 0.00 -27.44
N GLY A 82 4.98 0.28 -27.77
CA GLY A 82 6.13 -0.49 -27.31
C GLY A 82 6.36 -0.26 -25.82
N VAL A 83 6.45 1.00 -25.40
CA VAL A 83 6.61 1.43 -24.00
C VAL A 83 5.52 0.83 -23.10
N TRP A 84 4.25 0.94 -23.49
CA TRP A 84 3.16 0.36 -22.70
C TRP A 84 3.25 -1.17 -22.55
N ARG A 85 3.78 -1.87 -23.57
CA ARG A 85 3.91 -3.33 -23.52
C ARG A 85 5.01 -3.77 -22.56
N VAL A 86 6.08 -2.98 -22.44
CA VAL A 86 7.20 -3.25 -21.53
C VAL A 86 6.75 -3.01 -20.08
N HIS A 87 6.17 -1.85 -19.79
CA HIS A 87 5.77 -1.49 -18.43
C HIS A 87 4.59 -2.25 -17.83
N LYS A 88 3.76 -2.92 -18.64
CA LYS A 88 2.55 -3.58 -18.14
C LYS A 88 2.89 -4.63 -17.08
N ASP A 89 4.00 -5.36 -17.24
CA ASP A 89 4.37 -6.46 -16.34
C ASP A 89 4.78 -5.92 -14.96
N ALA A 90 5.52 -4.81 -14.92
CA ALA A 90 5.80 -4.08 -13.67
C ALA A 90 4.53 -3.55 -12.99
N ILE A 91 3.60 -2.98 -13.76
CA ILE A 91 2.33 -2.49 -13.22
C ILE A 91 1.52 -3.64 -12.61
N TYR A 92 1.40 -4.78 -13.29
CA TYR A 92 0.71 -5.95 -12.74
C TYR A 92 1.38 -6.49 -11.48
N ALA A 93 2.71 -6.54 -11.44
CA ALA A 93 3.45 -6.94 -10.25
C ALA A 93 3.17 -6.01 -9.05
N LEU A 94 3.13 -4.69 -9.28
CA LEU A 94 2.77 -3.70 -8.26
C LEU A 94 1.31 -3.86 -7.77
N MET A 95 0.37 -4.11 -8.70
CA MET A 95 -1.03 -4.33 -8.37
C MET A 95 -1.24 -5.59 -7.51
N TRP A 96 -0.55 -6.69 -7.82
CA TRP A 96 -0.59 -7.91 -7.01
C TRP A 96 0.04 -7.73 -5.63
N LEU A 97 1.16 -7.02 -5.54
CA LEU A 97 1.78 -6.65 -4.26
C LEU A 97 0.81 -5.86 -3.39
N PHE A 98 0.18 -4.84 -3.96
CA PHE A 98 -0.80 -3.99 -3.27
C PHE A 98 -2.03 -4.79 -2.81
N LEU A 99 -2.54 -5.70 -3.65
CA LEU A 99 -3.63 -6.59 -3.25
C LEU A 99 -3.24 -7.47 -2.05
N GLY A 100 -1.99 -7.96 -2.02
CA GLY A 100 -1.44 -8.69 -0.87
C GLY A 100 -1.44 -7.86 0.42
N PHE A 101 -1.07 -6.58 0.34
CA PHE A 101 -1.13 -5.65 1.46
C PHE A 101 -2.56 -5.47 1.99
N ILE A 102 -3.53 -5.23 1.10
CA ILE A 102 -4.94 -5.07 1.49
C ILE A 102 -5.43 -6.31 2.26
N VAL A 103 -5.17 -7.50 1.73
CA VAL A 103 -5.62 -8.75 2.36
C VAL A 103 -4.96 -8.94 3.74
N ALA A 104 -3.65 -8.74 3.85
CA ALA A 104 -2.95 -8.85 5.13
C ALA A 104 -3.44 -7.82 6.15
N PHE A 105 -3.57 -6.55 5.77
CA PHE A 105 -4.09 -5.50 6.65
C PHE A 105 -5.53 -5.79 7.09
N SER A 106 -6.36 -6.33 6.20
CA SER A 106 -7.74 -6.72 6.55
C SER A 106 -7.77 -7.85 7.58
N ILE A 107 -6.97 -8.91 7.37
CA ILE A 107 -6.88 -10.05 8.30
C ILE A 107 -6.37 -9.58 9.66
N TRP A 108 -5.24 -8.88 9.70
CA TRP A 108 -4.63 -8.46 10.95
C TRP A 108 -5.40 -7.34 11.64
N GLY A 109 -6.13 -6.50 10.90
CA GLY A 109 -7.05 -5.51 11.49
C GLY A 109 -8.14 -6.19 12.31
N ILE A 110 -8.71 -7.29 11.81
CA ILE A 110 -9.71 -8.08 12.53
C ILE A 110 -9.09 -8.84 13.71
N VAL A 111 -7.89 -9.40 13.54
CA VAL A 111 -7.23 -10.24 14.55
C VAL A 111 -6.64 -9.44 15.71
N LEU A 112 -5.91 -8.36 15.44
CA LEU A 112 -5.21 -7.58 16.46
C LEU A 112 -6.10 -6.57 17.18
N GLN A 113 -7.19 -6.13 16.54
CA GLN A 113 -8.14 -5.16 17.08
C GLN A 113 -7.47 -3.95 17.75
N ASN A 114 -6.36 -3.48 17.18
CA ASN A 114 -5.60 -2.35 17.70
C ASN A 114 -5.69 -1.18 16.72
N PRO A 115 -6.34 -0.07 17.09
CA PRO A 115 -6.57 1.03 16.16
C PRO A 115 -5.33 1.88 15.94
N THR A 116 -4.35 1.84 16.85
CA THR A 116 -3.14 2.67 16.73
C THR A 116 -2.25 2.20 15.60
N LEU A 117 -2.36 0.94 15.15
CA LEU A 117 -1.62 0.39 14.02
C LEU A 117 -2.03 0.96 12.67
N PHE A 118 -3.21 1.60 12.58
CA PHE A 118 -3.76 2.15 11.34
C PHE A 118 -4.16 3.62 11.46
N ASN A 119 -3.80 4.29 12.56
CA ASN A 119 -4.26 5.65 12.86
C ASN A 119 -3.91 6.66 11.77
N ALA A 120 -2.66 6.70 11.31
CA ALA A 120 -2.21 7.65 10.31
C ALA A 120 -2.92 7.45 8.95
N GLN A 121 -3.12 6.19 8.55
CA GLN A 121 -3.82 5.84 7.31
C GLN A 121 -5.30 6.25 7.38
N LEU A 122 -5.92 6.03 8.53
CA LEU A 122 -7.34 6.27 8.76
C LEU A 122 -7.64 7.77 8.93
N GLU A 123 -6.78 8.52 9.63
CA GLU A 123 -6.83 9.98 9.68
C GLU A 123 -6.67 10.60 8.29
N THR A 124 -5.74 10.10 7.47
CA THR A 124 -5.56 10.55 6.09
C THR A 124 -6.78 10.23 5.24
N TYR A 125 -7.37 9.04 5.40
CA TYR A 125 -8.62 8.69 4.72
C TYR A 125 -9.75 9.64 5.11
N CYS A 126 -9.88 9.96 6.41
CA CYS A 126 -10.93 10.84 6.92
C CYS A 126 -10.71 12.31 6.54
N SER A 127 -9.47 12.79 6.46
CA SER A 127 -9.19 14.15 6.00
C SER A 127 -9.58 14.36 4.52
N ILE A 128 -9.44 13.32 3.70
CA ILE A 128 -9.83 13.34 2.28
C ILE A 128 -11.35 13.22 2.11
N ASN A 129 -11.98 12.32 2.88
CA ASN A 129 -13.39 11.97 2.67
C ASN A 129 -14.37 12.78 3.51
N SER A 130 -13.94 13.32 4.65
CA SER A 130 -14.74 14.09 5.62
C SER A 130 -13.94 15.27 6.19
N PRO A 131 -13.52 16.26 5.36
CA PRO A 131 -12.61 17.34 5.78
C PRO A 131 -13.17 18.25 6.88
N GLY A 132 -14.49 18.27 7.10
CA GLY A 132 -15.13 19.05 8.16
C GLY A 132 -15.44 18.28 9.44
N ASN A 133 -15.24 16.96 9.45
CA ASN A 133 -15.56 16.12 10.61
C ASN A 133 -14.71 14.85 10.62
N ILE A 134 -13.43 15.05 10.94
CA ILE A 134 -12.41 13.99 10.93
C ILE A 134 -12.57 13.09 12.17
N GLU A 135 -12.85 13.68 13.33
CA GLU A 135 -12.98 12.97 14.61
C GLU A 135 -14.15 11.96 14.60
N ASP A 136 -15.31 12.34 14.06
CA ASP A 136 -16.45 11.42 13.92
C ASP A 136 -16.15 10.32 12.89
N CYS A 137 -15.44 10.65 11.81
CA CYS A 137 -15.04 9.66 10.81
C CYS A 137 -14.06 8.64 11.40
N VAL A 138 -13.09 9.09 12.19
CA VAL A 138 -12.10 8.23 12.84
C VAL A 138 -12.76 7.30 13.87
N SER A 139 -13.64 7.84 14.71
CA SER A 139 -14.35 7.05 15.73
C SER A 139 -15.29 5.98 15.15
N GLN A 140 -15.93 6.25 14.01
CA GLN A 140 -16.80 5.29 13.32
C GLN A 140 -16.03 4.10 12.72
N ASN A 141 -14.86 4.34 12.16
CA ASN A 141 -14.08 3.31 11.46
C ASN A 141 -13.16 2.49 12.38
N ILE A 142 -12.86 2.99 13.58
CA ILE A 142 -11.90 2.35 14.49
C ILE A 142 -12.48 1.09 15.15
N PHE A 143 -13.68 1.13 15.73
CA PHE A 143 -14.40 -0.04 16.28
C PHE A 143 -15.92 0.19 16.39
N GLY A 144 -16.49 1.00 15.49
CA GLY A 144 -17.92 1.28 15.50
C GLY A 144 -18.73 0.00 15.25
N ASN A 145 -19.63 -0.32 16.19
CA ASN A 145 -20.59 -1.44 16.19
C ASN A 145 -21.58 -1.46 15.01
N THR A 146 -21.30 -0.69 13.96
CA THR A 146 -22.10 -0.57 12.76
C THR A 146 -21.22 -0.94 11.59
N ILE A 147 -21.43 -2.15 11.07
CA ILE A 147 -21.09 -2.51 9.69
C ILE A 147 -22.00 -1.64 8.80
N LEU A 148 -21.68 -0.36 8.69
CA LEU A 148 -22.23 0.48 7.65
C LEU A 148 -21.42 0.11 6.41
N PRO A 149 -22.04 -0.52 5.39
CA PRO A 149 -21.36 -0.71 4.12
C PRO A 149 -20.92 0.69 3.67
N THR A 150 -19.60 0.95 3.70
CA THR A 150 -19.04 2.19 3.17
C THR A 150 -19.50 2.24 1.73
N GLY A 151 -20.43 3.16 1.44
CA GLY A 151 -21.13 3.31 0.17
C GLY A 151 -20.21 3.72 -0.98
N ALA A 152 -19.23 2.88 -1.30
CA ALA A 152 -18.30 3.00 -2.41
C ALA A 152 -18.95 2.72 -3.77
N ALA A 153 -20.29 2.67 -3.86
CA ALA A 153 -21.01 2.52 -5.11
C ALA A 153 -21.56 3.85 -5.68
N THR A 154 -21.51 4.98 -4.96
CA THR A 154 -22.22 6.22 -5.40
C THR A 154 -21.34 7.44 -5.68
N LYS A 155 -20.02 7.40 -5.43
CA LYS A 155 -19.14 8.55 -5.70
C LYS A 155 -18.14 8.30 -6.83
N GLY A 156 -18.62 7.99 -8.03
CA GLY A 156 -17.77 7.92 -9.23
C GLY A 156 -16.94 9.20 -9.48
N ILE A 157 -17.43 10.34 -9.00
CA ILE A 157 -16.74 11.65 -9.03
C ILE A 157 -15.48 11.67 -8.17
N ARG A 158 -15.35 10.83 -7.14
CA ARG A 158 -14.18 10.83 -6.25
C ARG A 158 -12.96 10.16 -6.86
N PHE A 159 -13.15 9.15 -7.72
CA PHE A 159 -12.04 8.60 -8.51
C PHE A 159 -11.40 9.67 -9.39
N LEU A 160 -12.22 10.49 -10.04
CA LEU A 160 -11.75 11.63 -10.84
C LEU A 160 -10.97 12.64 -10.01
N SER A 161 -11.41 12.97 -8.79
CA SER A 161 -10.67 13.90 -7.92
C SER A 161 -9.29 13.40 -7.49
N ILE A 162 -9.13 12.08 -7.31
CA ILE A 162 -7.83 11.47 -6.98
C ILE A 162 -6.91 11.49 -8.21
N LEU A 163 -7.46 11.14 -9.37
CA LEU A 163 -6.74 11.15 -10.63
C LEU A 163 -6.30 12.57 -11.01
N GLU A 164 -7.20 13.54 -10.89
CA GLU A 164 -6.95 14.97 -11.09
C GLU A 164 -5.82 15.48 -10.19
N ASN A 165 -5.83 15.14 -8.89
CA ASN A 165 -4.76 15.56 -7.97
C ASN A 165 -3.39 15.01 -8.39
N ASN A 166 -3.30 13.72 -8.76
CA ASN A 166 -2.05 13.13 -9.23
C ASN A 166 -1.58 13.72 -10.58
N ILE A 167 -2.51 14.06 -11.48
CA ILE A 167 -2.19 14.76 -12.73
C ILE A 167 -1.71 16.20 -12.46
N TYR A 168 -2.36 16.92 -11.55
CA TYR A 168 -1.94 18.28 -11.17
C TYR A 168 -0.51 18.29 -10.64
N VAL A 169 -0.14 17.32 -9.81
CA VAL A 169 1.24 17.18 -9.35
C VAL A 169 2.17 16.92 -10.54
N MET A 170 1.85 16.02 -11.48
CA MET A 170 2.70 15.78 -12.65
C MET A 170 2.85 16.98 -13.61
N ILE A 171 1.82 17.82 -13.76
CA ILE A 171 1.85 18.96 -14.69
C ILE A 171 2.56 20.17 -14.08
N PHE A 172 2.46 20.34 -12.76
CA PHE A 172 2.95 21.54 -12.05
C PHE A 172 4.20 21.30 -11.19
N THR A 173 4.88 20.16 -11.34
CA THR A 173 6.26 19.93 -10.86
C THR A 173 7.21 19.90 -12.04
#